data_AF-A0A553PM07-F1
#
_entry.id   AF-A0A553PM07-F1
#
_cell.length_a   1.000
_cell.length_b   1.000
_cell.length_c   1.000
_cell.angle_alpha   90.00
_cell.angle_beta   90.00
_cell.angle_gamma   90.00
#
_symmetry.space_group_name_H-M   'P 1'
#
loop_
_entity.id
_entity.type
_entity.pdbx_description
1 polymer ?
#
loop_
_entity_poly.entity_id
_entity_poly.type
_entity_poly.pdbx_seq_one_letter_code
_entity_poly.pdbx_strand_id
1 'polypeptide(L)'
;MSNISTLWVFGYGSLCWHPGFEYGDQAKGHITGFARKFWQGNTEHRGTKDKAITHGMAFQLKGEKALQYLEQRECKLGGYISLVTMFHPRDCDRESFPVLLYIATESNEHWMGPAQDHDIAEQVVNCSGRAGHNVEYVLRLAEWIRKEIPETQDAHLFQIESHIRLKITERKLCLQALMGEKKANILEAESESNATTSGASGDSFAFSKCVCRNKLRCLKL
;
A
#
# COMPACT_ATOMS: atom_id res chain seq x y z
N MET A 1 15.37 18.43 -26.79
CA MET A 1 15.23 17.23 -25.94
C MET A 1 15.15 17.71 -24.51
N SER A 2 13.94 17.83 -23.97
CA SER A 2 13.73 18.27 -22.60
C SER A 2 14.35 17.27 -21.64
N ASN A 3 15.31 17.72 -20.83
CA ASN A 3 15.79 17.02 -19.64
C ASN A 3 14.57 16.62 -18.81
N ILE A 4 14.09 15.39 -18.96
CA ILE A 4 13.25 14.79 -17.93
C ILE A 4 14.23 14.56 -16.78
N SER A 5 14.38 15.59 -15.95
CA SER A 5 14.97 15.48 -14.62
C SER A 5 14.44 14.19 -14.01
N THR A 6 15.35 13.31 -13.61
CA THR A 6 15.05 11.98 -13.08
C THR A 6 13.94 12.07 -12.03
N LEU A 7 12.73 11.64 -12.40
CA LEU A 7 11.55 11.73 -11.53
C LEU A 7 11.57 10.55 -10.56
N TRP A 8 11.32 10.83 -9.29
CA TRP A 8 11.22 9.82 -8.25
C TRP A 8 9.81 9.79 -7.67
N VAL A 9 9.34 8.62 -7.25
CA VAL A 9 8.09 8.46 -6.51
C VAL A 9 8.38 7.90 -5.12
N PHE A 10 7.68 8.41 -4.11
CA PHE A 10 7.75 7.88 -2.75
C PHE A 10 6.60 6.93 -2.45
N GLY A 11 6.95 5.71 -2.07
CA GLY A 11 6.07 4.69 -1.56
C GLY A 11 6.08 4.64 -0.03
N TYR A 12 4.90 4.79 0.57
CA TYR A 12 4.62 4.60 2.00
C TYR A 12 3.57 3.49 2.22
N GLY A 13 3.38 2.61 1.26
CA GLY A 13 2.30 1.64 1.30
C GLY A 13 2.65 0.41 0.49
N SER A 14 1.74 -0.04 -0.38
CA SER A 14 1.97 -1.22 -1.22
C SER A 14 3.21 -1.08 -2.09
N LEU A 15 3.55 0.15 -2.48
CA LEU A 15 4.75 0.41 -3.26
C LEU A 15 6.04 -0.03 -2.56
N CYS A 16 6.06 -0.11 -1.22
CA CYS A 16 7.24 -0.55 -0.46
C CYS A 16 7.62 -2.01 -0.77
N TRP A 17 6.65 -2.90 -1.00
CA TRP A 17 6.92 -4.33 -1.28
C TRP A 17 6.40 -4.80 -2.65
N HIS A 18 5.52 -4.03 -3.29
CA HIS A 18 4.89 -4.34 -4.56
C HIS A 18 4.72 -3.07 -5.41
N PRO A 19 5.82 -2.54 -5.98
CA PRO A 19 5.79 -1.34 -6.82
C PRO A 19 4.91 -1.54 -8.05
N GLY A 20 5.02 -2.70 -8.72
CA GLY A 20 4.18 -3.04 -9.87
C GLY A 20 4.57 -2.32 -11.17
N PHE A 21 5.75 -1.69 -11.21
CA PHE A 21 6.33 -1.04 -12.38
C PHE A 21 7.85 -1.22 -12.41
N GLU A 22 8.46 -1.05 -13.58
CA GLU A 22 9.91 -1.03 -13.73
C GLU A 22 10.50 0.31 -13.25
N TYR A 23 11.57 0.24 -12.47
CA TYR A 23 12.25 1.42 -11.92
C TYR A 23 13.75 1.39 -12.20
N GLY A 24 14.37 2.56 -12.04
CA GLY A 24 15.81 2.76 -12.14
C GLY A 24 16.49 2.37 -10.85
N ASP A 25 16.88 3.38 -10.12
CA ASP A 25 17.43 3.26 -8.78
C ASP A 25 16.31 3.27 -7.71
N GLN A 26 16.63 2.83 -6.49
CA GLN A 26 15.73 2.87 -5.33
C GLN A 26 16.50 3.27 -4.07
N ALA A 27 15.83 3.96 -3.15
CA ALA A 27 16.45 4.39 -1.89
C ALA A 27 15.49 4.23 -0.71
N LYS A 28 16.02 3.75 0.41
CA LYS A 28 15.35 3.74 1.72
C LYS A 28 15.49 5.10 2.37
N GLY A 29 14.46 5.56 3.08
CA GLY A 29 14.50 6.87 3.72
C GLY A 29 13.14 7.32 4.22
N HIS A 30 12.96 8.63 4.33
CA HIS A 30 11.74 9.20 4.89
C HIS A 30 11.37 10.54 4.25
N ILE A 31 10.11 10.94 4.49
CA ILE A 31 9.60 12.28 4.25
C ILE A 31 9.16 12.90 5.58
N THR A 32 9.15 14.23 5.65
CA THR A 32 8.73 15.00 6.84
C THR A 32 7.40 15.71 6.59
N GLY A 33 6.64 15.99 7.65
CA GLY A 33 5.34 16.68 7.58
C GLY A 33 4.14 15.78 7.24
N PHE A 34 4.36 14.45 7.20
CA PHE A 34 3.33 13.48 6.88
C PHE A 34 3.30 12.33 7.88
N ALA A 35 2.10 11.85 8.20
CA ALA A 35 1.87 10.67 9.03
C ALA A 35 1.08 9.61 8.27
N ARG A 36 1.56 8.36 8.31
CA ARG A 36 0.82 7.20 7.80
C ARG A 36 -0.33 6.86 8.76
N LYS A 37 -1.56 6.78 8.25
CA LYS A 37 -2.75 6.40 9.02
C LYS A 37 -3.66 5.45 8.22
N PHE A 38 -4.33 4.56 8.94
CA PHE A 38 -5.29 3.60 8.38
C PHE A 38 -6.75 4.07 8.50
N TRP A 39 -6.93 5.35 8.81
CA TRP A 39 -8.20 6.02 8.99
C TRP A 39 -8.03 7.49 8.60
N GLN A 40 -9.12 8.11 8.21
CA GLN A 40 -9.17 9.55 7.97
C GLN A 40 -10.06 10.12 9.07
N GLY A 41 -9.44 10.77 10.06
CA GLY A 41 -10.15 11.27 11.23
C GLY A 41 -9.23 11.98 12.22
N ASN A 42 -9.54 13.25 12.44
CA ASN A 42 -9.08 14.13 13.51
C ASN A 42 -7.62 14.64 13.48
N THR A 43 -7.48 15.92 13.13
CA THR A 43 -6.30 16.77 13.26
C THR A 43 -6.16 17.41 14.65
N GLU A 44 -7.07 17.14 15.59
CA GLU A 44 -7.00 17.68 16.94
C GLU A 44 -6.22 16.76 17.88
N HIS A 45 -4.90 16.74 17.76
CA HIS A 45 -4.03 16.63 18.92
C HIS A 45 -2.87 17.60 18.70
N ARG A 46 -2.77 18.61 19.55
CA ARG A 46 -1.70 19.62 19.55
C ARG A 46 -0.35 18.96 19.83
N GLY A 47 0.28 18.40 18.80
CA GLY A 47 1.71 18.16 18.72
C GLY A 47 2.34 19.17 17.75
N THR A 48 3.62 19.48 17.92
CA THR A 48 4.38 20.31 16.98
C THR A 48 4.32 19.70 15.58
N LYS A 49 3.50 20.33 14.72
CA LYS A 49 3.04 19.86 13.40
C LYS A 49 4.18 19.58 12.40
N ASP A 50 5.37 20.14 12.65
CA ASP A 50 6.54 20.05 11.76
C ASP A 50 7.46 18.84 11.99
N LYS A 51 7.07 17.85 12.81
CA LYS A 51 7.96 16.73 13.20
C LYS A 51 7.51 15.33 12.80
N ALA A 52 6.40 15.17 12.11
CA ALA A 52 6.00 13.82 11.69
C ALA A 52 6.91 13.30 10.57
N ILE A 53 7.41 12.09 10.77
CA ILE A 53 8.28 11.40 9.83
C ILE A 53 7.53 10.17 9.34
N THR A 54 7.43 10.04 8.01
CA THR A 54 6.93 8.81 7.38
C THR A 54 8.05 8.16 6.62
N HIS A 55 8.39 6.94 7.04
CA HIS A 55 9.42 6.13 6.41
C HIS A 55 8.88 5.32 5.22
N GLY A 56 9.71 5.09 4.22
CA GLY A 56 9.30 4.38 3.02
C GLY A 56 10.43 4.17 2.01
N MET A 57 10.03 3.98 0.76
CA MET A 57 10.93 3.76 -0.38
C MET A 57 10.75 4.85 -1.42
N ALA A 58 11.85 5.41 -1.90
CA ALA A 58 11.86 6.21 -3.12
C ALA A 58 12.27 5.31 -4.31
N PHE A 59 11.54 5.41 -5.42
CA PHE A 59 11.84 4.70 -6.66
C PHE A 59 12.04 5.69 -7.80
N GLN A 60 13.14 5.56 -8.53
CA GLN A 60 13.39 6.34 -9.74
C GLN A 60 12.52 5.81 -10.88
N LEU A 61 11.68 6.67 -11.44
CA LEU A 61 10.81 6.29 -12.55
C LEU A 61 11.62 6.17 -13.84
N LYS A 62 11.41 5.06 -14.57
CA LYS A 62 11.95 4.86 -15.91
C LYS A 62 10.86 5.09 -16.96
N GLY A 63 11.02 6.18 -17.72
CA GLY A 63 10.14 6.51 -18.85
C GLY A 63 8.72 6.89 -18.44
N GLU A 64 7.89 7.19 -19.46
CA GLU A 64 6.54 7.72 -19.26
C GLU A 64 5.54 6.66 -18.79
N LYS A 65 5.81 5.37 -19.04
CA LYS A 65 4.91 4.25 -18.67
C LYS A 65 4.71 4.14 -17.16
N ALA A 66 5.76 4.37 -16.36
CA ALA A 66 5.65 4.28 -14.91
C ALA A 66 4.78 5.42 -14.34
N LEU A 67 4.90 6.63 -14.89
CA LEU A 67 4.06 7.76 -14.51
C LEU A 67 2.60 7.52 -14.92
N GLN A 68 2.35 7.08 -16.15
CA GLN A 68 1.01 6.72 -16.62
C GLN A 68 0.38 5.60 -15.79
N TYR A 69 1.17 4.60 -15.38
CA TYR A 69 0.70 3.54 -14.49
C TYR A 69 0.28 4.10 -13.12
N LEU A 70 1.09 4.98 -12.52
CA LEU A 70 0.77 5.62 -11.24
C LEU A 70 -0.46 6.52 -11.35
N GLU A 71 -0.57 7.31 -12.42
CA GLU A 71 -1.76 8.12 -12.70
C GLU A 71 -3.01 7.25 -12.89
N GLN A 72 -2.90 6.11 -13.59
CA GLN A 72 -4.04 5.20 -13.74
C GLN A 72 -4.41 4.50 -12.43
N ARG A 73 -3.41 4.11 -11.65
CA ARG A 73 -3.60 3.44 -10.36
C ARG A 73 -4.21 4.38 -9.32
N GLU A 74 -3.87 5.66 -9.33
CA GLU A 74 -4.28 6.60 -8.29
C GLU A 74 -5.41 7.56 -8.74
N CYS A 75 -5.42 8.03 -10.00
CA CYS A 75 -6.42 9.01 -10.49
C CYS A 75 -7.72 8.37 -11.00
N LYS A 76 -7.72 7.17 -11.61
CA LYS A 76 -8.99 6.51 -12.00
C LYS A 76 -9.77 5.96 -10.79
N LEU A 77 -9.10 5.85 -9.65
CA LEU A 77 -9.63 5.25 -8.43
C LEU A 77 -10.20 6.24 -7.42
N GLY A 78 -10.32 7.52 -7.82
CA GLY A 78 -11.09 8.57 -7.14
C GLY A 78 -10.60 8.87 -5.72
N GLY A 79 -9.80 9.92 -5.58
CA GLY A 79 -9.48 10.49 -4.26
C GLY A 79 -8.02 10.45 -3.85
N TYR A 80 -7.08 10.55 -4.80
CA TYR A 80 -5.68 10.88 -4.52
C TYR A 80 -5.28 12.18 -5.23
N ILE A 81 -4.49 13.01 -4.56
CA ILE A 81 -3.75 14.13 -5.14
C ILE A 81 -2.27 13.79 -5.19
N SER A 82 -1.55 14.37 -6.15
CA SER A 82 -0.10 14.31 -6.21
C SER A 82 0.51 15.61 -5.69
N LEU A 83 1.60 15.49 -4.95
CA LEU A 83 2.44 16.62 -4.53
C LEU A 83 3.91 16.24 -4.63
N VAL A 84 4.78 17.25 -4.67
CA VAL A 84 6.23 17.04 -4.58
C VAL A 84 6.69 17.38 -3.17
N THR A 85 7.44 16.48 -2.55
CA THR A 85 8.06 16.70 -1.23
C THR A 85 9.54 16.32 -1.27
N MET A 86 10.29 16.70 -0.24
CA MET A 86 11.69 16.33 -0.09
C MET A 86 11.81 14.95 0.56
N PHE A 87 12.57 14.06 -0.07
CA PHE A 87 12.94 12.78 0.49
C PHE A 87 14.34 12.86 1.11
N HIS A 88 14.47 12.28 2.28
CA HIS A 88 15.71 12.20 3.04
C HIS A 88 16.19 10.75 3.02
N PRO A 89 17.22 10.41 2.22
CA PRO A 89 17.79 9.08 2.17
C PRO A 89 18.31 8.66 3.54
N ARG A 90 18.18 7.36 3.84
CA ARG A 90 18.78 6.75 5.04
C ARG A 90 20.29 6.70 4.92
N ASP A 91 20.79 6.38 3.74
CA ASP A 91 22.22 6.30 3.46
C ASP A 91 22.78 7.74 3.40
N CYS A 92 23.72 8.05 4.29
CA CYS A 92 24.29 9.40 4.47
C CYS A 92 25.06 9.93 3.26
N ASP A 93 25.33 9.07 2.28
CA ASP A 93 26.12 9.40 1.09
C ASP A 93 25.29 10.07 -0.02
N ARG A 94 23.97 10.18 0.17
CA ARG A 94 23.06 10.78 -0.81
C ARG A 94 22.37 12.01 -0.24
N GLU A 95 22.48 13.12 -0.95
CA GLU A 95 21.74 14.33 -0.63
C GLU A 95 20.22 14.11 -0.74
N SER A 96 19.46 14.92 -0.01
CA SER A 96 18.00 14.90 -0.10
C SER A 96 17.53 15.37 -1.47
N PHE A 97 16.47 14.75 -2.02
CA PHE A 97 16.00 15.02 -3.37
C PHE A 97 14.46 15.02 -3.47
N PRO A 98 13.88 15.73 -4.45
CA PRO A 98 12.43 15.82 -4.61
C PRO A 98 11.82 14.49 -5.10
N VAL A 99 10.68 14.13 -4.52
CA VAL A 99 9.90 12.94 -4.86
C VAL A 99 8.42 13.28 -5.06
N LEU A 100 7.78 12.61 -5.99
CA LEU A 100 6.34 12.61 -6.18
C LEU A 100 5.68 11.76 -5.08
N LEU A 101 4.68 12.33 -4.42
CA LEU A 101 3.91 11.72 -3.35
C LEU A 101 2.44 11.72 -3.72
N TYR A 102 1.80 10.56 -3.68
CA TYR A 102 0.36 10.42 -3.85
C TYR A 102 -0.33 10.36 -2.48
N ILE A 103 -1.27 11.27 -2.22
CA ILE A 103 -2.00 11.40 -0.96
C ILE A 103 -3.48 11.26 -1.19
N ALA A 104 -4.14 10.43 -0.38
CA ALA A 104 -5.60 10.33 -0.43
C ALA A 104 -6.26 11.62 0.11
N THR A 105 -7.22 12.20 -0.61
CA THR A 105 -7.95 13.41 -0.19
C THR A 105 -9.26 13.10 0.53
N GLU A 106 -9.74 14.09 1.29
CA GLU A 106 -11.03 14.10 2.00
C GLU A 106 -12.25 14.08 1.07
N SER A 107 -12.08 14.45 -0.20
CA SER A 107 -13.14 14.46 -1.23
C SER A 107 -13.58 13.05 -1.68
N ASN A 108 -13.32 12.04 -0.87
CA ASN A 108 -13.72 10.68 -1.09
C ASN A 108 -15.01 10.44 -0.29
N GLU A 109 -16.09 9.99 -0.94
CA GLU A 109 -17.39 9.63 -0.32
C GLU A 109 -17.30 8.47 0.70
N HIS A 110 -16.08 8.10 1.11
CA HIS A 110 -15.71 6.96 1.94
C HIS A 110 -15.00 7.41 3.23
N TRP A 111 -15.32 8.61 3.73
CA TRP A 111 -14.94 9.10 5.04
C TRP A 111 -15.91 8.56 6.10
N MET A 112 -15.43 7.74 7.04
CA MET A 112 -16.24 7.21 8.16
C MET A 112 -15.89 7.86 9.52
N GLY A 113 -15.02 8.89 9.51
CA GLY A 113 -14.58 9.59 10.72
C GLY A 113 -13.52 8.83 11.54
N PRO A 114 -13.24 9.32 12.76
CA PRO A 114 -12.37 8.67 13.72
C PRO A 114 -12.73 7.21 13.98
N ALA A 115 -11.79 6.29 13.74
CA ALA A 115 -11.97 4.87 14.02
C ALA A 115 -10.91 4.43 15.04
N GLN A 116 -11.34 3.74 16.10
CA GLN A 116 -10.41 3.13 17.03
C GLN A 116 -9.63 2.01 16.32
N ASP A 117 -8.39 1.74 16.75
CA ASP A 117 -7.54 0.75 16.09
C ASP A 117 -8.18 -0.65 16.02
N HIS A 118 -8.99 -0.99 17.04
CA HIS A 118 -9.79 -2.20 17.06
C HIS A 118 -10.84 -2.26 15.93
N ASP A 119 -11.51 -1.15 15.62
CA ASP A 119 -12.54 -1.07 14.58
C ASP A 119 -11.90 -1.09 13.18
N ILE A 120 -10.72 -0.46 13.06
CA ILE A 120 -9.90 -0.56 11.84
C ILE A 120 -9.50 -2.01 11.62
N ALA A 121 -9.00 -2.70 12.64
CA ALA A 121 -8.63 -4.11 12.55
C ALA A 121 -9.83 -5.01 12.21
N GLU A 122 -11.01 -4.72 12.78
CA GLU A 122 -12.25 -5.42 12.46
C GLU A 122 -12.57 -5.31 10.97
N GLN A 123 -12.51 -4.09 10.44
CA GLN A 123 -12.74 -3.86 9.02
C GLN A 123 -11.68 -4.56 8.16
N VAL A 124 -10.39 -4.48 8.53
CA VAL A 124 -9.30 -5.11 7.79
C VAL A 124 -9.49 -6.62 7.68
N VAL A 125 -9.87 -7.29 8.77
CA VAL A 125 -10.10 -8.75 8.79
C VAL A 125 -11.26 -9.15 7.87
N ASN A 126 -12.30 -8.32 7.79
CA ASN A 126 -13.50 -8.63 7.02
C ASN A 126 -13.44 -8.18 5.54
N CYS A 127 -12.39 -7.46 5.13
CA CYS A 127 -12.29 -6.83 3.82
C CYS A 127 -11.36 -7.59 2.86
N SER A 128 -11.82 -7.81 1.62
CA SER A 128 -11.02 -8.27 0.50
C SER A 128 -11.43 -7.60 -0.82
N GLY A 129 -10.49 -7.43 -1.74
CA GLY A 129 -10.73 -6.86 -3.05
C GLY A 129 -10.00 -7.61 -4.15
N ARG A 130 -9.98 -7.02 -5.36
CA ARG A 130 -9.30 -7.59 -6.53
C ARG A 130 -7.80 -7.85 -6.30
N ALA A 131 -7.19 -7.13 -5.37
CA ALA A 131 -5.77 -7.23 -5.04
C ALA A 131 -5.49 -8.19 -3.86
N GLY A 132 -6.49 -8.91 -3.34
CA GLY A 132 -6.34 -9.81 -2.19
C GLY A 132 -7.05 -9.32 -0.92
N HIS A 133 -6.77 -9.98 0.20
CA HIS A 133 -7.30 -9.62 1.51
C HIS A 133 -6.60 -8.38 2.07
N ASN A 134 -7.34 -7.52 2.77
CA ASN A 134 -6.71 -6.37 3.45
C ASN A 134 -5.76 -6.81 4.57
N VAL A 135 -5.97 -8.00 5.16
CA VAL A 135 -5.03 -8.59 6.13
C VAL A 135 -3.64 -8.75 5.52
N GLU A 136 -3.55 -9.30 4.30
CA GLU A 136 -2.28 -9.43 3.58
C GLU A 136 -1.57 -8.08 3.47
N TYR A 137 -2.32 -7.05 3.08
CA TYR A 137 -1.79 -5.71 2.92
C TYR A 137 -1.12 -5.21 4.21
N VAL A 138 -1.84 -5.23 5.33
CA VAL A 138 -1.35 -4.62 6.59
C VAL A 138 -0.16 -5.40 7.13
N LEU A 139 -0.24 -6.73 7.10
CA LEU A 139 0.81 -7.58 7.63
C LEU A 139 2.09 -7.52 6.80
N ARG A 140 1.98 -7.48 5.46
CA ARG A 140 3.15 -7.27 4.58
C ARG A 140 3.80 -5.92 4.81
N LEU A 141 3.01 -4.86 5.02
CA LEU A 141 3.57 -3.54 5.32
C LEU A 141 4.31 -3.56 6.66
N ALA A 142 3.72 -4.13 7.71
CA ALA A 142 4.35 -4.21 9.02
C ALA A 142 5.63 -5.06 9.00
N GLU A 143 5.62 -6.18 8.29
CA GLU A 143 6.81 -7.00 8.06
C GLU A 143 7.90 -6.23 7.32
N TRP A 144 7.52 -5.51 6.25
CA TRP A 144 8.47 -4.69 5.49
C TRP A 144 9.12 -3.61 6.35
N ILE A 145 8.34 -2.88 7.18
CA ILE A 145 8.90 -1.86 8.09
C ILE A 145 9.86 -2.51 9.09
N ARG A 146 9.47 -3.62 9.74
CA ARG A 146 10.33 -4.33 10.70
C ARG A 146 11.66 -4.79 10.07
N LYS A 147 11.61 -5.25 8.82
CA LYS A 147 12.78 -5.77 8.10
C LYS A 147 13.70 -4.66 7.58
N GLU A 148 13.13 -3.67 6.91
CA GLU A 148 13.91 -2.69 6.16
C GLU A 148 14.26 -1.45 6.97
N ILE A 149 13.48 -1.12 8.01
CA ILE A 149 13.63 0.09 8.82
C ILE A 149 13.34 -0.22 10.32
N PRO A 150 14.16 -1.07 10.96
CA PRO A 150 13.90 -1.57 12.32
C PRO A 150 13.93 -0.47 13.40
N GLU A 151 14.63 0.63 13.15
CA GLU A 151 14.66 1.79 14.05
C GLU A 151 13.33 2.58 14.08
N THR A 152 12.46 2.40 13.09
CA THR A 152 11.19 3.10 13.02
C THR A 152 10.14 2.43 13.88
N GLN A 153 9.58 3.20 14.81
CA GLN A 153 8.40 2.81 15.58
C GLN A 153 7.13 3.37 14.93
N ASP A 154 6.60 2.69 13.90
CA ASP A 154 5.26 2.99 13.36
C ASP A 154 4.19 2.43 14.32
N ALA A 155 4.02 3.10 15.46
CA ALA A 155 3.17 2.64 16.55
C ALA A 155 1.73 2.36 16.11
N HIS A 156 1.21 3.20 15.20
CA HIS A 156 -0.14 3.07 14.65
C HIS A 156 -0.30 1.78 13.82
N LEU A 157 0.66 1.51 12.93
CA LEU A 157 0.67 0.28 12.14
C LEU A 157 0.77 -0.96 13.02
N PHE A 158 1.68 -0.95 14.01
CA PHE A 158 1.92 -2.10 14.87
C PHE A 158 0.74 -2.39 15.81
N GLN A 159 0.05 -1.37 16.32
CA GLN A 159 -1.17 -1.55 17.10
C GLN A 159 -2.28 -2.22 16.28
N ILE A 160 -2.50 -1.76 15.04
CA ILE A 160 -3.44 -2.40 14.12
C ILE A 160 -3.02 -3.84 13.80
N GLU A 161 -1.73 -4.09 13.53
CA GLU A 161 -1.21 -5.46 13.33
C GLU A 161 -1.56 -6.36 14.53
N SER A 162 -1.32 -5.91 15.76
CA SER A 162 -1.64 -6.66 16.97
C SER A 162 -3.14 -6.98 17.06
N HIS A 163 -4.02 -6.01 16.81
CA HIS A 163 -5.46 -6.23 16.82
C HIS A 163 -5.93 -7.19 15.72
N ILE A 164 -5.35 -7.12 14.51
CA ILE A 164 -5.65 -8.07 13.43
C ILE A 164 -5.28 -9.49 13.84
N ARG A 165 -4.06 -9.69 14.40
CA ARG A 165 -3.59 -11.01 14.84
C ARG A 165 -4.45 -11.58 15.95
N LEU A 166 -4.88 -10.75 16.90
CA LEU A 166 -5.81 -11.15 17.96
C LEU A 166 -7.12 -11.65 17.36
N LYS A 167 -7.74 -10.88 16.45
CA LYS A 167 -9.01 -11.24 15.80
C LYS A 167 -8.92 -12.52 14.97
N ILE A 168 -7.81 -12.72 14.25
CA ILE A 168 -7.55 -13.96 13.49
C ILE A 168 -7.54 -15.16 14.44
N THR A 169 -6.90 -15.00 15.61
CA THR A 169 -6.80 -16.05 16.63
C THR A 169 -8.17 -16.34 17.27
N GLU A 170 -8.88 -15.30 17.72
CA GLU A 170 -10.20 -15.41 18.34
C GLU A 170 -11.23 -16.09 17.42
N ARG A 171 -11.18 -15.78 16.13
CA ARG A 171 -12.10 -16.31 15.11
C ARG A 171 -11.61 -17.59 14.44
N LYS A 172 -10.42 -18.08 14.81
CA LYS A 172 -9.77 -19.26 14.22
C LYS A 172 -9.67 -19.18 12.68
N LEU A 173 -9.33 -18.00 12.16
CA LEU A 173 -9.16 -17.79 10.73
C LEU A 173 -7.82 -18.35 10.25
N CYS A 174 -7.78 -18.88 9.03
CA CYS A 174 -6.55 -19.36 8.42
C CYS A 174 -5.69 -18.19 7.93
N LEU A 175 -4.62 -17.86 8.66
CA LEU A 175 -3.69 -16.80 8.28
C LEU A 175 -3.10 -17.02 6.88
N GLN A 176 -2.73 -18.24 6.54
CA GLN A 176 -2.15 -18.55 5.22
C GLN A 176 -3.11 -18.20 4.08
N ALA A 177 -4.40 -18.50 4.23
CA ALA A 177 -5.43 -18.12 3.25
C ALA A 177 -5.58 -16.60 3.15
N LEU A 178 -5.53 -15.90 4.29
CA LEU A 178 -5.61 -14.43 4.35
C LEU A 178 -4.37 -13.73 3.79
N MET A 179 -3.23 -14.41 3.72
CA MET A 179 -1.97 -13.86 3.19
C MET A 179 -1.80 -14.09 1.68
N GLY A 180 -2.81 -14.68 1.00
CA GLY A 180 -2.77 -14.89 -0.44
C GLY A 180 -1.79 -15.98 -0.90
N GLU A 181 -1.22 -16.74 0.03
CA GLU A 181 -0.38 -17.89 -0.29
C GLU A 181 -1.28 -19.02 -0.84
N LYS A 182 -1.39 -19.08 -2.17
CA LYS A 182 -1.98 -20.26 -2.83
C LYS A 182 -1.22 -21.50 -2.33
N LYS A 183 -1.95 -22.57 -2.03
CA LYS A 183 -1.44 -23.92 -1.81
C LYS A 183 -0.51 -24.33 -2.96
N ALA A 184 0.76 -23.95 -2.91
CA ALA A 184 1.81 -24.38 -3.82
C ALA A 184 2.42 -25.70 -3.32
N ASN A 185 1.59 -26.61 -2.79
CA ASN A 185 1.96 -27.96 -2.37
C ASN A 185 0.67 -28.77 -2.08
N ILE A 186 -0.09 -29.11 -3.12
CA ILE A 186 -0.93 -30.31 -3.12
C ILE A 186 -0.72 -31.00 -4.47
N LEU A 187 0.14 -32.04 -4.42
CA LEU A 187 0.19 -33.26 -5.22
C LEU A 187 0.66 -33.16 -6.69
N GLU A 188 1.95 -33.45 -6.87
CA GLU A 188 2.39 -34.36 -7.94
C GLU A 188 1.64 -35.69 -7.78
N ALA A 189 0.82 -36.03 -8.78
CA ALA A 189 0.47 -37.35 -9.27
C ALA A 189 -0.97 -37.33 -9.79
N GLU A 190 -1.14 -37.25 -11.11
CA GLU A 190 -1.87 -38.26 -11.90
C GLU A 190 -1.86 -37.87 -13.39
N SER A 191 -1.01 -38.59 -14.12
CA SER A 191 -1.17 -39.14 -15.48
C SER A 191 -1.71 -38.31 -16.65
N GLU A 192 -0.92 -38.35 -17.72
CA GLU A 192 -1.21 -38.09 -19.13
C GLU A 192 -2.59 -38.60 -19.62
N SER A 193 -3.33 -37.79 -20.39
CA SER A 193 -3.55 -38.01 -21.84
C SER A 193 -4.76 -37.24 -22.43
N ASN A 194 -4.48 -36.65 -23.61
CA ASN A 194 -5.34 -36.43 -24.78
C ASN A 194 -6.41 -35.31 -24.90
N ALA A 195 -6.09 -34.41 -25.86
CA ALA A 195 -6.86 -34.00 -27.05
C ALA A 195 -7.93 -32.88 -26.99
N THR A 196 -7.59 -31.78 -27.69
CA THR A 196 -8.34 -31.00 -28.71
C THR A 196 -9.78 -30.56 -28.45
N THR A 197 -10.03 -29.24 -28.37
CA THR A 197 -10.83 -28.45 -29.36
C THR A 197 -10.98 -26.96 -29.00
N SER A 198 -11.10 -26.16 -30.05
CA SER A 198 -11.32 -24.71 -30.15
C SER A 198 -12.66 -24.21 -29.61
N GLY A 199 -12.72 -22.94 -29.15
CA GLY A 199 -13.99 -22.21 -29.02
C GLY A 199 -13.82 -20.82 -28.40
N ALA A 200 -14.03 -19.78 -29.21
CA ALA A 200 -14.05 -18.38 -28.78
C ALA A 200 -15.36 -18.04 -28.05
N SER A 201 -15.29 -17.22 -27.00
CA SER A 201 -16.42 -16.40 -26.54
C SER A 201 -15.93 -15.34 -25.55
N GLY A 202 -16.20 -14.07 -25.89
CA GLY A 202 -15.64 -12.89 -25.26
C GLY A 202 -16.00 -12.69 -23.79
N ASP A 203 -15.02 -12.15 -23.06
CA ASP A 203 -15.18 -11.69 -21.69
C ASP A 203 -16.03 -10.42 -21.65
N SER A 204 -17.34 -10.63 -21.53
CA SER A 204 -18.26 -9.65 -20.97
C SER A 204 -17.91 -9.47 -19.48
N PHE A 205 -17.06 -8.48 -19.18
CA PHE A 205 -16.72 -8.08 -17.82
C PHE A 205 -17.95 -7.48 -17.10
N ALA A 206 -18.76 -8.35 -16.53
CA ALA A 206 -19.82 -7.96 -15.61
C ALA A 206 -19.19 -7.50 -14.28
N PHE A 207 -19.29 -6.19 -14.04
CA PHE A 207 -18.91 -5.51 -12.81
C PHE A 207 -19.71 -6.04 -11.62
N SER A 208 -19.05 -6.72 -10.67
CA SER A 208 -19.64 -7.00 -9.36
C SER A 208 -18.92 -6.20 -8.27
N LYS A 209 -19.70 -5.34 -7.61
CA LYS A 209 -19.34 -4.45 -6.50
C LYS A 209 -18.99 -5.26 -5.25
N CYS A 210 -17.74 -5.18 -4.82
CA CYS A 210 -17.38 -5.15 -3.40
C CYS A 210 -16.22 -4.17 -3.24
N VAL A 211 -16.56 -2.91 -2.96
CA VAL A 211 -15.59 -1.83 -2.76
C VAL A 211 -15.19 -1.83 -1.29
N CYS A 212 -13.99 -2.33 -0.99
CA CYS A 212 -13.39 -2.19 0.33
C CYS A 212 -13.11 -0.71 0.62
N ARG A 213 -13.68 -0.22 1.73
CA ARG A 213 -13.87 1.21 2.01
C ARG A 213 -12.66 1.95 2.58
N ASN A 214 -11.56 1.28 2.94
CA ASN A 214 -10.37 1.94 3.49
C ASN A 214 -9.13 1.55 2.70
N LYS A 215 -8.70 2.43 1.79
CA LYS A 215 -7.34 2.45 1.27
C LYS A 215 -6.45 3.22 2.25
N LEU A 216 -5.20 2.80 2.36
CA LEU A 216 -4.16 3.46 3.15
C LEU A 216 -4.10 4.95 2.84
N ARG A 217 -4.00 5.78 3.87
CA ARG A 217 -3.93 7.24 3.72
C ARG A 217 -2.67 7.77 4.40
N CYS A 218 -1.83 8.46 3.64
CA CYS A 218 -0.84 9.35 4.24
C CYS A 218 -1.54 10.69 4.47
N LEU A 219 -1.48 11.24 5.68
CA LEU A 219 -2.07 12.54 5.98
C LEU A 219 -0.97 13.59 6.08
N LYS A 220 -1.21 14.74 5.45
CA LYS A 220 -0.44 15.96 5.71
C LYS A 220 -0.86 16.48 7.08
N LEU A 221 0.11 16.74 7.96
CA LEU A 221 -0.15 17.31 9.28
C LEU A 221 -0.25 18.84 9.26
#